data_AF-A0A960I1N4-F1
#
_entry.id   AF-A0A960I1N4-F1
#
_cell.length_a   1.000
_cell.length_b   1.000
_cell.length_c   1.000
_cell.angle_alpha   90.00
_cell.angle_beta   90.00
_cell.angle_gamma   90.00
#
_symmetry.space_group_name_H-M   'P 1'
#
loop_
_entity.id
_entity.type
_entity.pdbx_description
1 polymer ?
#
loop_
_entity_poly.entity_id
_entity_poly.type
_entity_poly.pdbx_seq_one_letter_code
_entity_poly.pdbx_strand_id
1 'polypeptide(L)' 'MGEQAGAVTRIGFAIIGVGIALLILRVADWVDAESADILSVLAIVIGAVVVAIDGERPSKVR' A
#
# COMPACT_ATOMS: atom_id res chain seq x y z
N MET A 1 23.62 2.91 1.35
CA MET A 1 22.42 2.48 2.12
C MET A 1 21.20 3.39 1.91
N GLY A 2 21.20 4.34 0.95
CA GLY A 2 20.05 5.23 0.70
C GLY A 2 18.98 4.69 -0.26
N GLU A 3 19.30 3.69 -1.11
CA GLU A 3 18.34 3.13 -2.07
C GLU A 3 17.24 2.27 -1.43
N GLN A 4 17.51 1.64 -0.28
CA GLN A 4 16.56 0.72 0.36
C GLN A 4 15.37 1.45 1.00
N ALA A 5 15.58 2.65 1.56
CA ALA A 5 14.47 3.47 2.07
C ALA A 5 13.52 3.87 0.92
N GLY A 6 14.07 4.35 -0.20
CA GLY A 6 13.25 4.66 -1.38
C GLY A 6 12.46 3.46 -1.91
N ALA A 7 13.02 2.25 -1.83
CA ALA A 7 12.36 1.03 -2.30
C ALA A 7 11.18 0.60 -1.40
N VAL A 8 11.32 0.68 -0.08
CA VAL A 8 10.26 0.26 0.87
C VAL A 8 9.05 1.21 0.78
N THR A 9 9.29 2.51 0.74
CA THR A 9 8.22 3.50 0.53
C THR A 9 7.48 3.26 -0.79
N ARG A 10 8.21 2.98 -1.89
CA ARG A 10 7.59 2.65 -3.19
C ARG A 10 6.73 1.39 -3.15
N ILE A 11 7.17 0.35 -2.42
CA ILE A 11 6.39 -0.87 -2.21
C ILE A 11 5.09 -0.54 -1.46
N GLY A 12 5.15 0.25 -0.40
CA GLY A 12 3.96 0.68 0.35
C GLY A 12 2.92 1.37 -0.53
N PHE A 13 3.35 2.30 -1.39
CA PHE A 13 2.46 2.95 -2.36
C PHE A 13 1.91 1.99 -3.42
N ALA A 14 2.71 1.02 -3.88
CA ALA A 14 2.23 0.01 -4.82
C ALA A 14 1.12 -0.85 -4.20
N ILE A 15 1.26 -1.25 -2.93
CA ILE A 15 0.23 -2.01 -2.20
C ILE A 15 -1.06 -1.18 -2.07
N ILE A 16 -0.96 0.11 -1.70
CA ILE A 16 -2.13 1.01 -1.68
C ILE A 16 -2.78 1.08 -3.06
N GLY A 17 -1.99 1.19 -4.12
CA GLY A 17 -2.47 1.19 -5.51
C GLY A 17 -3.28 -0.06 -5.86
N VAL A 18 -2.84 -1.24 -5.42
CA VAL A 18 -3.60 -2.49 -5.59
C VAL A 18 -4.93 -2.43 -4.84
N GLY A 19 -4.95 -1.91 -3.60
CA GLY A 19 -6.19 -1.73 -2.84
C GLY A 19 -7.19 -0.80 -3.55
N ILE A 20 -6.71 0.31 -4.12
CA ILE A 20 -7.52 1.22 -4.93
C ILE A 20 -8.04 0.54 -6.19
N ALA A 21 -7.20 -0.24 -6.88
CA ALA A 21 -7.62 -0.98 -8.07
C ALA A 21 -8.75 -1.98 -7.76
N LEU A 22 -8.68 -2.67 -6.63
CA LEU A 22 -9.76 -3.57 -6.17
C LEU A 22 -11.07 -2.82 -5.91
N LEU A 23 -11.03 -1.62 -5.33
CA LEU A 23 -12.22 -0.78 -5.18
C LEU A 23 -12.82 -0.37 -6.52
N ILE A 24 -11.99 -0.05 -7.51
CA ILE A 24 -12.46 0.28 -8.87
C ILE A 24 -13.12 -0.93 -9.53
N LEU A 25 -12.49 -2.11 -9.43
CA LEU A 25 -13.05 -3.36 -9.95
C LEU A 25 -14.38 -3.73 -9.28
N ARG A 26 -14.48 -3.49 -7.96
CA ARG A 26 -15.74 -3.65 -7.22
C ARG A 26 -16.83 -2.73 -7.76
N VAL A 27 -16.53 -1.44 -7.97
CA VAL A 27 -17.50 -0.46 -8.50
C VAL A 27 -17.96 -0.85 -9.92
N ALA A 28 -17.10 -1.51 -10.70
CA ALA A 28 -17.44 -2.05 -12.00
C ALA A 28 -18.19 -3.40 -11.97
N ASP A 29 -18.41 -3.99 -10.78
CA ASP A 29 -19.03 -5.30 -10.56
C ASP A 29 -18.27 -6.47 -11.22
N TRP A 30 -16.93 -6.36 -11.30
CA TRP A 30 -16.06 -7.35 -11.95
C TRP A 30 -15.46 -8.39 -10.99
N VAL A 31 -15.63 -8.18 -9.67
CA VAL A 31 -15.07 -9.01 -8.61
C VAL A 31 -16.11 -9.18 -7.49
N ASP A 32 -15.96 -10.24 -6.69
CA ASP A 32 -16.78 -10.46 -5.51
C ASP A 32 -16.67 -9.27 -4.53
N ALA A 33 -17.82 -8.71 -4.16
CA ALA A 33 -17.88 -7.48 -3.40
C ALA A 33 -17.33 -7.63 -1.98
N GLU A 34 -17.62 -8.75 -1.31
CA GLU A 34 -17.14 -9.01 0.05
C GLU A 34 -15.62 -9.17 0.07
N SER A 35 -15.09 -9.99 -0.84
CA SER A 35 -13.65 -10.22 -0.98
C SER A 35 -12.91 -8.93 -1.36
N ALA A 36 -13.45 -8.13 -2.29
CA ALA A 36 -12.85 -6.88 -2.72
C ALA A 36 -12.81 -5.84 -1.60
N ASP A 37 -13.85 -5.76 -0.78
CA ASP A 37 -13.89 -4.86 0.38
C ASP A 37 -12.87 -5.25 1.44
N ILE A 38 -12.78 -6.53 1.80
CA ILE A 38 -11.81 -7.01 2.78
C ILE A 38 -10.37 -6.79 2.28
N LEU A 39 -10.08 -7.22 1.05
CA LEU A 39 -8.73 -7.13 0.49
C LEU A 39 -8.29 -5.69 0.24
N SER A 40 -9.20 -4.80 -0.18
CA SER A 40 -8.88 -3.39 -0.39
C SER A 40 -8.53 -2.69 0.93
N VAL A 41 -9.31 -2.93 1.99
CA VAL A 41 -9.02 -2.40 3.33
C VAL A 41 -7.67 -2.91 3.82
N LEU A 42 -7.41 -4.22 3.71
CA LEU A 42 -6.13 -4.80 4.10
C LEU A 42 -4.96 -4.19 3.31
N ALA A 43 -5.07 -4.09 1.99
CA ALA A 43 -4.02 -3.52 1.15
C ALA A 43 -3.74 -2.06 1.51
N ILE A 44 -4.77 -1.24 1.69
CA ILE A 44 -4.60 0.17 2.04
C ILE A 44 -3.97 0.32 3.43
N VAL A 45 -4.46 -0.41 4.43
CA VAL A 45 -3.93 -0.35 5.81
C VAL A 45 -2.49 -0.83 5.86
N ILE A 46 -2.18 -2.00 5.27
CA ILE A 46 -0.82 -2.55 5.25
C ILE A 46 0.13 -1.61 4.52
N GLY A 47 -0.27 -1.10 3.34
CA GLY A 47 0.56 -0.18 2.58
C GLY A 47 0.81 1.14 3.33
N ALA A 48 -0.19 1.69 4.02
CA ALA A 48 -0.04 2.87 4.86
C ALA A 48 0.92 2.63 6.04
N VAL A 49 0.81 1.47 6.71
CA VAL A 49 1.72 1.08 7.80
C VAL A 49 3.16 0.93 7.29
N VAL A 50 3.37 0.32 6.13
CA VAL A 50 4.69 0.18 5.52
C VAL A 50 5.33 1.54 5.24
N VAL A 51 4.57 2.48 4.68
CA VAL A 51 5.05 3.86 4.42
C VAL A 51 5.38 4.58 5.73
N ALA A 52 4.52 4.47 6.75
CA ALA A 52 4.74 5.11 8.04
C ALA A 52 6.02 4.59 8.72
N ILE A 53 6.22 3.27 8.76
CA ILE A 53 7.41 2.65 9.35
C ILE A 53 8.69 3.11 8.64
N ASP A 54 8.66 3.23 7.32
CA ASP A 54 9.84 3.65 6.57
C ASP A 54 10.16 5.14 6.78
N GLY A 55 9.15 5.99 6.98
CA GLY A 55 9.30 7.40 7.33
C GLY A 55 9.85 7.64 8.75
N GLU A 56 9.58 6.74 9.69
CA GLU A 56 10.12 6.79 11.06
C GLU A 56 11.57 6.31 11.15
N ARG A 57 12.08 5.61 10.14
CA ARG A 57 13.49 5.22 10.10
C ARG A 57 14.32 6.49 10.00
N PRO A 58 15.18 6.80 10.99
CA PRO A 58 16.01 7.98 10.92
C PRO A 58 16.88 7.86 9.68
N SER A 59 16.60 8.68 8.68
CA SER A 59 17.52 8.93 7.58
C SER A 59 18.78 9.47 8.23
N LYS A 60 19.76 8.61 8.53
CA LYS A 60 21.11 9.04 8.91
C LYS A 60 21.73 9.67 7.66
N VAL A 61 21.32 10.91 7.40
CA VAL A 61 22.01 11.82 6.51
C VAL A 61 23.17 12.38 7.34
N ARG A 62 24.37 11.92 6.99
CA ARG A 62 25.62 12.63 7.21
C ARG A 62 25.72 13.76 6.20
#